data_AF-A0A7M7TB98-F1
#
_entry.id   AF-A0A7M7TB98-F1
#
_cell.length_a   1.000
_cell.length_b   1.000
_cell.length_c   1.000
_cell.angle_alpha   90.00
_cell.angle_beta   90.00
_cell.angle_gamma   90.00
#
_symmetry.space_group_name_H-M   'P 1'
#
loop_
_entity.id
_entity.type
_entity.pdbx_description
1 polymer ?
#
loop_
_entity_poly.entity_id
_entity_poly.type
_entity_poly.pdbx_seq_one_letter_code
_entity_poly.pdbx_strand_id
1 'polypeptide(L)'
;MVLFVEREIRGGLSQCSNRYAAANHKYMCENYNKDEKNQYLIYLDANNLYGHSLSQYLPYDEFEWLENYENFDLFSIATDASHGYIFEVDLDYPSELHNAHNDLPFCPEHAKPPGSKQEKLLATLHPKRNYVIHYVALKQALSNGLQLRKIHRVLKFKQSPWLKSYIDLNSSLRALAKNEFEKNFFKLMNNAVFGKTMENVRKRVLVKLMSKYDGRYGVEAQISKPNFHSSAIFNENLVAIQMNKTDICIDKPIYVGLTVLDLSKTHMYDFHYNYMQKVYKNNLKLLYTDTDSLIYAIQCNDFYEDMKRNIHMFDTSDYPADNIFNMPRVNKKIVGLMKDECNGKILTEFVGLRSKMYSTRVNNQDSMKKIKGIKASVVKKTIEFNDYLDCLKNSCIQSREQYAIRSKLHNVETIKQRKIALSPYDDKRFLQENSTDTLAWGHYNILQNGKKKCVRFEEEPTIHLMYTWKFAHHEARCGKWEEAARDRERFRRRIAQTNEIIMPVLVKKLKEM
;
A
#
# COMPACT_ATOMS: atom_id res chain seq x y z
N MET A 1 4.51 19.56 -12.41
CA MET A 1 5.29 19.01 -11.28
C MET A 1 4.42 18.25 -10.26
N VAL A 2 3.41 18.87 -9.64
CA VAL A 2 2.60 18.22 -8.56
C VAL A 2 1.98 16.88 -9.00
N LEU A 3 1.30 16.85 -10.16
CA LEU A 3 0.70 15.61 -10.68
C LEU A 3 1.73 14.52 -11.00
N PHE A 4 2.93 14.91 -11.43
CA PHE A 4 4.03 14.01 -11.72
C PHE A 4 4.52 13.30 -10.46
N VAL A 5 4.58 14.01 -9.33
CA VAL A 5 4.90 13.42 -8.03
C VAL A 5 3.71 12.63 -7.47
N GLU A 6 2.50 13.21 -7.49
CA GLU A 6 1.29 12.66 -6.86
C GLU A 6 0.90 11.29 -7.44
N ARG A 7 0.98 11.12 -8.77
CA ARG A 7 0.58 9.89 -9.47
C ARG A 7 1.37 8.66 -8.98
N GLU A 8 2.58 8.87 -8.49
CA GLU A 8 3.58 7.82 -8.32
C GLU A 8 3.95 7.60 -6.85
N ILE A 9 3.13 8.15 -5.95
CA ILE A 9 3.22 7.89 -4.52
C ILE A 9 2.84 6.43 -4.23
N ARG A 10 3.85 5.65 -3.85
CA ARG A 10 3.73 4.21 -3.57
C ARG A 10 4.10 3.95 -2.11
N GLY A 11 3.11 3.57 -1.31
CA GLY A 11 3.27 3.29 0.12
C GLY A 11 4.23 2.12 0.43
N GLY A 12 4.23 1.70 1.69
CA GLY A 12 4.99 0.53 2.13
C GLY A 12 4.58 -0.74 1.38
N LEU A 13 5.57 -1.50 0.92
CA LEU A 13 5.35 -2.78 0.26
C LEU A 13 4.89 -3.82 1.29
N SER A 14 3.93 -4.66 0.93
CA SER A 14 3.60 -5.82 1.75
C SER A 14 3.16 -6.99 0.87
N GLN A 15 3.79 -8.14 1.08
CA GLN A 15 3.52 -9.37 0.34
C GLN A 15 3.95 -10.61 1.12
N CYS A 16 3.35 -11.74 0.75
CA CYS A 16 3.68 -13.06 1.27
C CYS A 16 4.35 -13.85 0.15
N SER A 17 5.68 -13.95 0.17
CA SER A 17 6.47 -14.56 -0.91
C SER A 17 6.57 -16.08 -0.78
N ASN A 18 6.53 -16.60 0.45
CA ASN A 18 6.29 -18.01 0.74
C ASN A 18 5.25 -18.13 1.86
N ARG A 19 4.44 -19.18 1.82
CA ARG A 19 3.23 -19.33 2.64
C ARG A 19 3.42 -20.17 3.90
N TYR A 20 4.51 -20.92 4.02
CA TYR A 20 4.76 -21.74 5.20
C TYR A 20 6.24 -22.12 5.31
N ALA A 21 6.78 -22.00 6.53
CA ALA A 21 8.08 -22.54 6.89
C ALA A 21 8.11 -22.94 8.37
N ALA A 22 8.96 -23.92 8.69
CA ALA A 22 9.25 -24.35 10.05
C ALA A 22 10.76 -24.23 10.31
N ALA A 23 11.15 -23.88 11.53
CA ALA A 23 12.54 -23.88 11.95
C ALA A 23 12.99 -25.31 12.27
N ASN A 24 14.27 -25.57 12.06
CA ASN A 24 14.96 -26.76 12.54
C ASN A 24 16.41 -26.38 12.86
N HIS A 25 16.74 -26.18 14.13
CA HIS A 25 18.13 -25.85 14.51
C HIS A 25 18.45 -26.22 15.96
N LYS A 26 19.75 -26.30 16.27
CA LYS A 26 20.29 -26.75 17.57
C LYS A 26 19.65 -26.13 18.82
N TYR A 27 19.20 -24.87 18.76
CA TYR A 27 18.56 -24.20 19.90
C TYR A 27 17.11 -24.65 20.18
N MET A 28 16.54 -25.55 19.37
CA MET A 28 15.19 -26.11 19.58
C MET A 28 15.17 -27.33 20.51
N CYS A 29 16.32 -27.72 21.08
CA CYS A 29 16.46 -28.81 22.05
C CYS A 29 15.81 -30.12 21.56
N GLU A 30 14.77 -30.61 22.24
CA GLU A 30 14.07 -31.86 21.92
C GLU A 30 13.39 -31.86 20.55
N ASN A 31 13.06 -30.67 20.02
CA ASN A 31 12.42 -30.52 18.71
C ASN A 31 13.43 -30.34 17.56
N TYR A 32 14.74 -30.47 17.83
CA TYR A 32 15.77 -30.38 16.78
C TYR A 32 16.03 -31.74 16.15
N ASN A 33 15.82 -31.82 14.83
CA ASN A 33 16.20 -32.98 14.04
C ASN A 33 17.61 -32.80 13.46
N LYS A 34 18.57 -33.60 13.93
CA LYS A 34 19.98 -33.58 13.49
C LYS A 34 20.19 -34.09 12.06
N ASP A 35 19.26 -34.88 11.54
CA ASP A 35 19.35 -35.46 10.20
C ASP A 35 18.82 -34.49 9.13
N GLU A 36 18.12 -33.44 9.55
CA GLU A 36 17.63 -32.37 8.68
C GLU A 36 18.58 -31.18 8.66
N LYS A 37 18.53 -30.40 7.57
CA LYS A 37 19.34 -29.19 7.45
C LYS A 37 18.95 -28.17 8.52
N ASN A 38 19.95 -27.45 9.02
CA ASN A 38 19.71 -26.30 9.89
C ASN A 38 18.95 -25.21 9.14
N GLN A 39 17.75 -24.87 9.61
CA GLN A 39 16.88 -23.83 9.08
C GLN A 39 16.43 -22.91 10.22
N TYR A 40 16.80 -21.64 10.12
CA TYR A 40 16.42 -20.60 11.06
C TYR A 40 15.26 -19.79 10.49
N LEU A 41 14.26 -19.50 11.31
CA LEU A 41 13.24 -18.51 11.00
C LEU A 41 13.54 -17.24 11.80
N ILE A 42 13.68 -16.11 11.11
CA ILE A 42 14.05 -14.84 11.74
C ILE A 42 13.06 -13.77 11.32
N TYR A 43 12.55 -13.02 12.29
CA TYR A 43 11.68 -11.88 12.07
C TYR A 43 12.43 -10.59 12.41
N LEU A 44 12.87 -9.87 11.37
CA LEU A 44 13.57 -8.60 11.49
C LEU A 44 12.64 -7.43 11.19
N ASP A 45 12.80 -6.33 11.93
CA ASP A 45 12.05 -5.07 11.76
C ASP A 45 13.02 -3.87 11.79
N ALA A 46 12.91 -2.94 10.85
CA ALA A 46 13.78 -1.79 10.80
C ALA A 46 13.37 -0.73 11.83
N ASN A 47 14.29 -0.32 12.68
CA ASN A 47 14.05 0.72 13.66
C ASN A 47 13.74 2.07 13.00
N ASN A 48 12.49 2.52 13.09
CA ASN A 48 12.06 3.83 12.61
C ASN A 48 12.44 4.08 11.13
N LEU A 49 12.04 3.16 10.24
CA LEU A 49 12.41 3.20 8.80
C LEU A 49 12.13 4.54 8.11
N TYR A 50 10.96 5.15 8.36
CA TYR A 50 10.66 6.46 7.79
C TYR A 50 11.50 7.56 8.44
N GLY A 51 11.80 7.48 9.74
CA GLY A 51 12.78 8.36 10.37
C GLY A 51 14.15 8.28 9.72
N HIS A 52 14.63 7.06 9.43
CA HIS A 52 15.90 6.85 8.71
C HIS A 52 15.89 7.61 7.38
N SER A 53 14.80 7.50 6.63
CA SER A 53 14.62 8.12 5.33
C SER A 53 14.46 9.65 5.43
N LEU A 54 13.81 10.14 6.50
CA LEU A 54 13.68 11.56 6.78
C LEU A 54 15.02 12.20 7.16
N SER A 55 15.97 11.42 7.68
CA SER A 55 17.33 11.88 8.00
C SER A 55 18.26 11.98 6.78
N GLN A 56 17.81 11.55 5.59
CA GLN A 56 18.60 11.59 4.36
C GLN A 56 18.52 12.96 3.66
N TYR A 57 19.21 13.11 2.53
CA TYR A 57 19.11 14.30 1.69
C TYR A 57 17.72 14.35 1.04
N LEU A 58 16.93 15.35 1.44
CA LEU A 58 15.56 15.54 1.00
C LEU A 58 15.42 16.80 0.13
N PRO A 59 14.57 16.76 -0.91
CA PRO A 59 14.25 17.93 -1.72
C PRO A 59 13.68 19.08 -0.87
N TYR A 60 14.10 20.32 -1.15
CA TYR A 60 13.54 21.50 -0.49
C TYR A 60 13.27 22.70 -1.42
N ASP A 61 14.00 22.87 -2.53
CA ASP A 61 13.87 24.04 -3.41
C ASP A 61 14.39 23.80 -4.84
N GLU A 62 14.36 24.84 -5.69
CA GLU A 62 14.94 24.92 -7.05
C GLU A 62 14.52 23.76 -7.96
N PHE A 63 13.22 23.52 -8.02
CA PHE A 63 12.65 22.51 -8.89
C PHE A 63 12.67 22.96 -10.35
N GLU A 64 13.38 22.20 -11.18
CA GLU A 64 13.61 22.52 -12.58
C GLU A 64 13.49 21.26 -13.45
N TRP A 65 12.81 21.36 -14.60
CA TRP A 65 12.83 20.30 -15.59
C TRP A 65 14.10 20.41 -16.42
N LEU A 66 14.87 19.33 -16.52
CA LEU A 66 16.03 19.32 -17.41
C LEU A 66 15.59 19.20 -18.87
N GLU A 67 16.16 20.03 -19.74
CA GLU A 67 15.92 19.97 -21.18
C GLU A 67 16.81 18.93 -21.88
N ASN A 68 18.09 18.79 -21.46
CA ASN A 68 19.08 17.91 -22.09
C ASN A 68 19.46 16.73 -21.17
N TYR A 69 18.68 15.64 -21.21
CA TYR A 69 18.89 14.45 -20.35
C TYR A 69 19.33 13.19 -21.12
N GLU A 70 19.58 13.28 -22.42
CA GLU A 70 19.95 12.13 -23.27
C GLU A 70 21.29 11.47 -22.85
N ASN A 71 22.24 12.29 -22.36
CA ASN A 71 23.56 11.84 -21.88
C ASN A 71 23.70 11.94 -20.36
N PHE A 72 22.60 11.85 -19.61
CA PHE A 72 22.63 12.03 -18.17
C PHE A 72 23.38 10.87 -17.47
N ASP A 73 24.59 11.14 -16.97
CA ASP A 73 25.33 10.17 -16.16
C ASP A 73 24.79 10.15 -14.72
N LEU A 74 23.79 9.29 -14.52
CA LEU A 74 23.19 9.06 -13.22
C LEU A 74 24.24 8.65 -12.17
N PHE A 75 25.18 7.76 -12.51
CA PHE A 75 26.07 7.14 -11.53
C PHE A 75 27.11 8.11 -10.97
N SER A 76 27.49 9.15 -11.72
CA SER A 76 28.39 10.23 -11.27
C SER A 76 27.90 11.01 -10.04
N ILE A 77 26.59 10.98 -9.75
CA ILE A 77 25.97 11.89 -8.77
C ILE A 77 26.03 11.32 -7.35
N ALA A 78 26.79 11.94 -6.46
CA ALA A 78 26.84 11.51 -5.06
C ALA A 78 25.46 11.64 -4.38
N THR A 79 25.14 10.74 -3.44
CA THR A 79 23.83 10.74 -2.75
C THR A 79 23.65 11.91 -1.79
N ASP A 80 24.76 12.54 -1.41
CA ASP A 80 24.88 13.73 -0.57
C ASP A 80 25.19 15.00 -1.38
N ALA A 81 25.09 14.93 -2.72
CA ALA A 81 25.24 16.10 -3.57
C ALA A 81 24.18 17.16 -3.23
N SER A 82 24.50 18.43 -3.51
CA SER A 82 23.58 19.56 -3.28
C SER A 82 22.29 19.48 -4.11
N HIS A 83 22.31 18.71 -5.21
CA HIS A 83 21.18 18.51 -6.09
C HIS A 83 20.82 17.03 -6.22
N GLY A 84 19.52 16.77 -6.23
CA GLY A 84 18.93 15.46 -6.48
C GLY A 84 17.97 15.49 -7.65
N TYR A 85 17.48 14.31 -8.02
CA TYR A 85 16.68 14.13 -9.22
C TYR A 85 15.53 13.13 -9.02
N ILE A 86 14.42 13.36 -9.71
CA ILE A 86 13.34 12.39 -9.90
C ILE A 86 13.18 12.16 -11.41
N PHE A 87 13.19 10.90 -11.81
CA PHE A 87 13.14 10.47 -13.20
C PHE A 87 11.77 9.89 -13.53
N GLU A 88 11.27 10.10 -14.75
CA GLU A 88 10.27 9.21 -15.36
C GLU A 88 10.94 8.36 -16.43
N VAL A 89 10.92 7.05 -16.25
CA VAL A 89 11.71 6.10 -17.04
C VAL A 89 10.92 4.88 -17.46
N ASP A 90 11.38 4.24 -18.53
CA ASP A 90 11.06 2.86 -18.85
C ASP A 90 12.20 1.96 -18.37
N LEU A 91 11.87 0.93 -17.58
CA LEU A 91 12.80 -0.08 -17.11
C LEU A 91 12.39 -1.43 -17.65
N ASP A 92 13.30 -2.11 -18.32
CA ASP A 92 13.13 -3.52 -18.66
C ASP A 92 13.59 -4.39 -17.49
N TYR A 93 12.85 -5.49 -17.29
CA TYR A 93 13.10 -6.47 -16.24
C TYR A 93 13.56 -7.77 -16.90
N PRO A 94 14.87 -8.04 -16.95
CA PRO A 94 15.39 -9.21 -17.64
C PRO A 94 14.96 -10.52 -16.97
N SER A 95 14.70 -11.54 -17.79
CA SER A 95 14.17 -12.83 -17.32
C SER A 95 15.13 -13.60 -16.43
N GLU A 96 16.43 -13.41 -16.60
CA GLU A 96 17.52 -13.96 -15.81
C GLU A 96 17.47 -13.51 -14.34
N LEU A 97 16.87 -12.34 -14.06
CA LEU A 97 16.70 -11.83 -12.70
C LEU A 97 15.47 -12.40 -12.00
N HIS A 98 14.55 -13.06 -12.72
CA HIS A 98 13.25 -13.43 -12.18
C HIS A 98 13.35 -14.32 -10.94
N ASN A 99 14.24 -15.32 -10.93
CA ASN A 99 14.43 -16.18 -9.76
C ASN A 99 15.03 -15.41 -8.58
N ALA A 100 16.12 -14.66 -8.84
CA ALA A 100 16.84 -13.91 -7.81
C ALA A 100 15.97 -12.82 -7.18
N HIS A 101 15.06 -12.23 -7.96
CA HIS A 101 14.20 -11.14 -7.52
C HIS A 101 12.77 -11.55 -7.18
N ASN A 102 12.41 -12.84 -7.33
CA ASN A 102 11.04 -13.31 -7.13
C ASN A 102 10.49 -12.90 -5.76
N ASP A 103 11.32 -13.03 -4.73
CA ASP A 103 10.96 -12.81 -3.34
C ASP A 103 10.69 -11.34 -3.01
N LEU A 104 11.40 -10.41 -3.65
CA LEU A 104 11.28 -8.97 -3.42
C LEU A 104 11.54 -8.14 -4.70
N PRO A 105 10.65 -8.16 -5.72
CA PRO A 105 10.90 -7.45 -6.97
C PRO A 105 11.01 -5.93 -6.80
N PHE A 106 12.03 -5.33 -7.40
CA PHE A 106 12.21 -3.87 -7.48
C PHE A 106 11.05 -3.13 -8.15
N CYS A 107 10.98 -1.81 -7.86
CA CYS A 107 10.06 -0.86 -8.50
C CYS A 107 8.58 -1.28 -8.44
N PRO A 108 8.00 -1.50 -7.24
CA PRO A 108 6.60 -1.86 -7.12
C PRO A 108 5.70 -0.77 -7.72
N GLU A 109 4.53 -1.13 -8.24
CA GLU A 109 3.61 -0.21 -8.93
C GLU A 109 2.16 -0.47 -8.52
N HIS A 110 1.31 0.56 -8.63
CA HIS A 110 -0.13 0.35 -8.48
C HIS A 110 -0.68 -0.25 -9.76
N ALA A 111 -1.25 -1.45 -9.65
CA ALA A 111 -1.87 -2.14 -10.76
C ALA A 111 -3.02 -3.01 -10.26
N LYS A 112 -3.91 -3.39 -11.18
CA LYS A 112 -4.96 -4.37 -10.90
C LYS A 112 -4.37 -5.77 -11.11
N PRO A 113 -4.24 -6.60 -10.06
CA PRO A 113 -3.79 -7.96 -10.27
C PRO A 113 -4.80 -8.76 -11.11
N PRO A 114 -4.35 -9.83 -11.79
CA PRO A 114 -5.24 -10.70 -12.56
C PRO A 114 -6.46 -11.17 -11.74
N GLY A 115 -7.67 -11.00 -12.29
CA GLY A 115 -8.92 -11.39 -11.63
C GLY A 115 -9.44 -10.41 -10.55
N SER A 116 -8.72 -9.32 -10.25
CA SER A 116 -9.13 -8.32 -9.26
C SER A 116 -9.67 -7.06 -9.92
N LYS A 117 -10.74 -6.51 -9.34
CA LYS A 117 -11.28 -5.19 -9.76
C LYS A 117 -10.60 -4.02 -9.06
N GLN A 118 -9.84 -4.30 -7.99
CA GLN A 118 -9.21 -3.29 -7.14
C GLN A 118 -7.75 -3.13 -7.48
N GLU A 119 -7.32 -1.88 -7.61
CA GLU A 119 -5.92 -1.53 -7.75
C GLU A 119 -5.18 -1.75 -6.42
N LYS A 120 -3.96 -2.27 -6.51
CA LYS A 120 -3.10 -2.59 -5.36
C LYS A 120 -1.66 -2.26 -5.70
N LEU A 121 -0.86 -1.96 -4.68
CA LEU A 121 0.58 -1.93 -4.82
C LEU A 121 1.12 -3.36 -4.99
N LEU A 122 1.69 -3.64 -6.16
CA LEU A 122 2.23 -4.94 -6.55
C LEU A 122 3.74 -4.82 -6.78
N ALA A 123 4.52 -5.77 -6.25
CA ALA A 123 5.90 -5.99 -6.65
C ALA A 123 5.91 -7.07 -7.73
N THR A 124 6.06 -6.66 -8.98
CA THR A 124 5.98 -7.54 -10.17
C THR A 124 7.30 -7.50 -10.92
N LEU A 125 7.57 -8.58 -11.66
CA LEU A 125 8.70 -8.73 -12.58
C LEU A 125 8.35 -8.24 -14.00
N HIS A 126 7.22 -7.54 -14.16
CA HIS A 126 6.88 -6.90 -15.43
C HIS A 126 7.81 -5.70 -15.70
N PRO A 127 8.10 -5.39 -16.98
CA PRO A 127 8.74 -4.14 -17.33
C PRO A 127 7.97 -2.94 -16.78
N LYS A 128 8.69 -1.92 -16.33
CA LYS A 128 8.11 -0.66 -15.83
C LYS A 128 8.07 0.35 -16.96
N ARG A 129 6.94 1.06 -17.08
CA ARG A 129 6.72 2.06 -18.13
C ARG A 129 6.26 3.37 -17.53
N ASN A 130 6.85 4.48 -17.95
CA ASN A 130 6.59 5.80 -17.39
C ASN A 130 6.69 5.83 -15.85
N TYR A 131 7.63 5.06 -15.30
CA TYR A 131 7.80 4.88 -13.87
C TYR A 131 8.54 6.09 -13.30
N VAL A 132 7.89 6.83 -12.39
CA VAL A 132 8.55 7.96 -11.73
C VAL A 132 9.33 7.45 -10.53
N ILE A 133 10.60 7.79 -10.36
CA ILE A 133 11.46 7.22 -9.32
C ILE A 133 12.52 8.21 -8.86
N HIS A 134 12.81 8.22 -7.55
CA HIS A 134 13.93 8.97 -6.99
C HIS A 134 15.28 8.40 -7.49
N TYR A 135 16.25 9.27 -7.81
CA TYR A 135 17.52 8.87 -8.43
C TYR A 135 18.31 7.82 -7.63
N VAL A 136 18.26 7.85 -6.30
CA VAL A 136 18.91 6.83 -5.45
C VAL A 136 18.29 5.45 -5.64
N ALA A 137 16.95 5.38 -5.68
CA ALA A 137 16.25 4.12 -5.92
C ALA A 137 16.46 3.62 -7.36
N LEU A 138 16.57 4.53 -8.33
CA LEU A 138 16.92 4.19 -9.71
C LEU A 138 18.33 3.61 -9.80
N LYS A 139 19.34 4.25 -9.16
CA LYS A 139 20.70 3.71 -9.07
C LYS A 139 20.69 2.29 -8.52
N GLN A 140 19.99 2.07 -7.41
CA GLN A 140 19.91 0.74 -6.79
C GLN A 140 19.29 -0.29 -7.73
N ALA A 141 18.18 0.05 -8.41
CA ALA A 141 17.54 -0.84 -9.37
C ALA A 141 18.48 -1.23 -10.52
N LEU A 142 19.17 -0.24 -11.11
CA LEU A 142 20.13 -0.47 -12.20
C LEU A 142 21.36 -1.27 -11.74
N SER A 143 21.91 -0.98 -10.56
CA SER A 143 23.00 -1.76 -9.97
C SER A 143 22.63 -3.21 -9.68
N ASN A 144 21.34 -3.51 -9.54
CA ASN A 144 20.82 -4.87 -9.39
C ASN A 144 20.34 -5.47 -10.73
N GLY A 145 20.71 -4.87 -11.87
CA GLY A 145 20.56 -5.48 -13.19
C GLY A 145 19.29 -5.07 -13.96
N LEU A 146 18.40 -4.24 -13.41
CA LEU A 146 17.32 -3.67 -14.22
C LEU A 146 17.92 -2.81 -15.34
N GLN A 147 17.31 -2.85 -16.51
CA GLN A 147 17.86 -2.17 -17.69
C GLN A 147 17.10 -0.88 -17.96
N LEU A 148 17.81 0.24 -17.98
CA LEU A 148 17.23 1.53 -18.37
C LEU A 148 16.98 1.52 -19.88
N ARG A 149 15.70 1.54 -20.26
CA ARG A 149 15.29 1.54 -21.67
C ARG A 149 15.17 2.96 -22.23
N LYS A 150 14.55 3.86 -21.46
CA LYS A 150 14.29 5.24 -21.89
C LYS A 150 14.10 6.16 -20.70
N ILE A 151 14.64 7.38 -20.80
CA ILE A 151 14.30 8.51 -19.94
C ILE A 151 13.26 9.37 -20.67
N HIS A 152 12.14 9.67 -20.03
CA HIS A 152 11.10 10.53 -20.57
C HIS A 152 11.20 11.96 -20.06
N ARG A 153 11.47 12.14 -18.76
CA ARG A 153 11.60 13.44 -18.10
C ARG A 153 12.49 13.33 -16.87
N VAL A 154 13.17 14.41 -16.53
CA VAL A 154 13.98 14.52 -15.30
C VAL A 154 13.64 15.82 -14.59
N LEU A 155 13.28 15.71 -13.31
CA LEU A 155 13.06 16.83 -12.40
C LEU A 155 14.25 16.95 -11.47
N LYS A 156 15.03 18.03 -11.59
CA LYS A 156 16.13 18.41 -10.71
C LYS A 156 15.58 19.23 -9.53
N PHE A 157 16.24 19.13 -8.37
CA PHE A 157 15.94 19.93 -7.18
C PHE A 157 17.16 20.09 -6.28
N LYS A 158 17.16 21.13 -5.44
CA LYS A 158 18.07 21.23 -4.30
C LYS A 158 17.66 20.28 -3.17
N GLN A 159 18.65 19.62 -2.58
CA GLN A 159 18.44 18.69 -1.46
C GLN A 159 19.48 18.91 -0.34
N SER A 160 19.08 18.61 0.89
CA SER A 160 19.96 18.61 2.06
C SER A 160 19.34 17.75 3.17
N PRO A 161 20.09 17.34 4.20
CA PRO A 161 19.53 16.55 5.32
C PRO A 161 18.83 17.43 6.35
N TRP A 162 17.96 18.35 5.92
CA TRP A 162 17.38 19.41 6.73
C TRP A 162 16.44 18.93 7.87
N LEU A 163 15.94 17.68 7.83
CA LEU A 163 15.19 17.06 8.93
C LEU A 163 16.04 16.22 9.88
N LYS A 164 17.31 15.96 9.56
CA LYS A 164 18.14 15.01 10.30
C LYS A 164 18.24 15.37 11.78
N SER A 165 18.53 16.62 12.11
CA SER A 165 18.65 17.09 13.49
C SER A 165 17.36 16.88 14.30
N TYR A 166 16.20 17.09 13.68
CA TYR A 166 14.90 16.85 14.31
C TYR A 166 14.65 15.36 14.59
N ILE A 167 14.96 14.49 13.63
CA ILE A 167 14.82 13.04 13.80
C ILE A 167 15.80 12.51 14.85
N ASP A 168 17.05 12.98 14.84
CA ASP A 168 18.09 12.59 15.80
C ASP A 168 17.67 12.98 17.23
N LEU A 169 17.13 14.19 17.41
CA LEU A 169 16.60 14.66 18.69
C LEU A 169 15.48 13.74 19.20
N ASN A 170 14.45 13.50 18.39
CA ASN A 170 13.31 12.67 18.78
C ASN A 170 13.72 11.22 19.05
N SER A 171 14.70 10.69 18.30
CA SER A 171 15.20 9.33 18.50
C SER A 171 15.99 9.21 19.80
N SER A 172 16.80 10.22 20.12
CA SER A 172 17.53 10.32 21.40
C SER A 172 16.57 10.41 22.59
N LEU A 173 15.57 11.29 22.50
CA LEU A 173 14.54 11.43 23.54
C LEU A 173 13.71 10.14 23.70
N ARG A 174 13.39 9.46 22.60
CA ARG A 174 12.70 8.16 22.63
C ARG A 174 13.54 7.05 23.29
N ALA A 175 14.87 7.06 23.10
CA ALA A 175 15.76 6.08 23.72
C ALA A 175 15.92 6.29 25.24
N LEU A 176 15.86 7.55 25.69
CA LEU A 176 15.91 8.00 27.09
C LEU A 176 14.57 7.87 27.83
N ALA A 177 13.45 7.81 27.09
CA ALA A 177 12.11 7.72 27.65
C ALA A 177 11.94 6.54 28.61
N LYS A 178 11.35 6.81 29.78
CA LYS A 178 11.22 5.83 30.88
C LYS A 178 9.89 5.08 30.85
N ASN A 179 8.88 5.63 30.19
CA ASN A 179 7.54 5.07 30.11
C ASN A 179 7.06 4.93 28.66
N GLU A 180 6.02 4.11 28.45
CA GLU A 180 5.46 3.87 27.13
C GLU A 180 4.78 5.10 26.52
N PHE A 181 4.26 6.01 27.34
CA PHE A 181 3.64 7.24 26.84
C PHE A 181 4.66 8.13 26.12
N GLU A 182 5.79 8.45 26.76
CA GLU A 182 6.87 9.24 26.19
C GLU A 182 7.46 8.59 24.94
N LYS A 183 7.69 7.28 24.97
CA LYS A 183 8.18 6.53 23.79
C LYS A 183 7.22 6.68 22.62
N ASN A 184 5.91 6.58 22.86
CA ASN A 184 4.89 6.73 21.84
C ASN A 184 4.74 8.18 21.37
N PHE A 185 4.94 9.16 22.25
CA PHE A 185 4.93 10.59 21.91
C PHE A 185 6.03 10.92 20.90
N PHE A 186 7.30 10.61 21.20
CA PHE A 186 8.41 10.91 20.28
C PHE A 186 8.33 10.09 18.98
N LYS A 187 7.79 8.86 19.04
CA LYS A 187 7.46 8.08 17.83
C LYS A 187 6.41 8.79 16.97
N LEU A 188 5.36 9.33 17.60
CA LEU A 188 4.30 10.06 16.91
C LEU A 188 4.83 11.33 16.26
N MET A 189 5.72 12.08 16.92
CA MET A 189 6.31 13.30 16.37
C MET A 189 7.02 13.05 15.04
N ASN A 190 7.83 11.99 14.95
CA ASN A 190 8.47 11.58 13.69
C ASN A 190 7.44 11.16 12.63
N ASN A 191 6.48 10.31 13.00
CA ASN A 191 5.48 9.79 12.06
C ASN A 191 4.53 10.89 11.55
N ALA A 192 4.23 11.90 12.37
CA ALA A 192 3.33 13.00 12.02
C ALA A 192 3.92 13.88 10.92
N VAL A 193 5.25 14.13 10.94
CA VAL A 193 5.94 14.88 9.88
C VAL A 193 5.75 14.18 8.54
N PHE A 194 6.05 12.87 8.46
CA PHE A 194 5.82 12.09 7.25
C PHE A 194 4.35 12.07 6.81
N GLY A 195 3.43 11.89 7.76
CA GLY A 195 1.99 11.95 7.47
C GLY A 195 1.57 13.28 6.85
N LYS A 196 2.19 14.38 7.28
CA LYS A 196 1.92 15.73 6.77
C LYS A 196 2.47 15.94 5.35
N THR A 197 3.65 15.41 5.04
CA THR A 197 4.19 15.47 3.67
C THR A 197 3.34 14.66 2.69
N MET A 198 2.60 13.67 3.17
CA MET A 198 1.74 12.79 2.38
C MET A 198 0.27 13.27 2.29
N GLU A 199 -0.04 14.43 2.85
CA GLU A 199 -1.42 14.93 2.89
C GLU A 199 -1.93 15.32 1.50
N ASN A 200 -2.99 14.66 1.04
CA ASN A 200 -3.65 14.97 -0.22
C ASN A 200 -4.78 15.99 -0.01
N VAL A 201 -4.48 17.26 -0.29
CA VAL A 201 -5.42 18.38 -0.17
C VAL A 201 -6.63 18.30 -1.10
N ARG A 202 -6.52 17.54 -2.21
CA ARG A 202 -7.60 17.36 -3.20
C ARG A 202 -8.69 16.43 -2.70
N LYS A 203 -8.37 15.54 -1.76
CA LYS A 203 -9.35 14.64 -1.11
C LYS A 203 -10.11 15.32 0.04
N ARG A 204 -9.76 16.55 0.43
CA ARG A 204 -10.48 17.30 1.47
C ARG A 204 -11.86 17.69 0.95
N VAL A 205 -12.90 17.36 1.72
CA VAL A 205 -14.29 17.68 1.38
C VAL A 205 -14.73 19.00 2.00
N LEU A 206 -15.61 19.73 1.32
CA LEU A 206 -16.30 20.88 1.90
C LEU A 206 -17.70 20.44 2.32
N VAL A 207 -17.99 20.45 3.62
CA VAL A 207 -19.30 20.08 4.14
C VAL A 207 -19.93 21.31 4.79
N LYS A 208 -21.16 21.61 4.42
CA LYS A 208 -21.98 22.68 5.01
C LYS A 208 -23.12 22.05 5.78
N LEU A 209 -23.30 22.43 7.04
CA LEU A 209 -24.44 22.04 7.86
C LEU A 209 -25.51 23.11 7.77
N MET A 210 -26.74 22.71 7.47
CA MET A 210 -27.82 23.63 7.09
C MET A 210 -29.13 23.25 7.77
N SER A 211 -29.85 24.25 8.26
CA SER A 211 -31.14 24.08 8.97
C SER A 211 -32.32 24.77 8.29
N LYS A 212 -32.11 25.38 7.12
CA LYS A 212 -33.15 26.04 6.34
C LYS A 212 -33.13 25.54 4.90
N TYR A 213 -34.29 25.18 4.38
CA TYR A 213 -34.43 24.71 3.00
C TYR A 213 -34.34 25.88 2.01
N ASP A 214 -35.15 26.92 2.23
CA ASP A 214 -35.30 28.06 1.32
C ASP A 214 -34.25 29.17 1.51
N GLY A 215 -34.20 30.06 0.52
CA GLY A 215 -33.43 31.29 0.54
C GLY A 215 -32.05 31.19 -0.11
N ARG A 216 -31.40 32.34 -0.32
CA ARG A 216 -30.10 32.46 -1.02
C ARG A 216 -29.00 31.55 -0.45
N TYR A 217 -29.08 31.26 0.85
CA TYR A 217 -28.15 30.39 1.56
C TYR A 217 -28.82 29.13 2.10
N GLY A 218 -30.01 28.77 1.61
CA GLY A 218 -30.73 27.54 1.96
C GLY A 218 -30.18 26.31 1.23
N VAL A 219 -30.69 25.14 1.62
CA VAL A 219 -30.34 23.85 1.02
C VAL A 219 -30.56 23.86 -0.50
N GLU A 220 -31.70 24.36 -0.96
CA GLU A 220 -32.03 24.45 -2.39
C GLU A 220 -30.94 25.20 -3.17
N ALA A 221 -30.51 26.35 -2.64
CA ALA A 221 -29.48 27.19 -3.25
C ALA A 221 -28.07 26.56 -3.22
N GLN A 222 -27.79 25.58 -2.36
CA GLN A 222 -26.52 24.84 -2.43
C GLN A 222 -26.60 23.66 -3.39
N ILE A 223 -27.74 22.95 -3.44
CA ILE A 223 -27.93 21.81 -4.35
C ILE A 223 -27.92 22.26 -5.82
N SER A 224 -28.43 23.46 -6.10
CA SER A 224 -28.42 24.03 -7.45
C SER A 224 -27.03 24.45 -7.96
N LYS A 225 -25.99 24.46 -7.09
CA LYS A 225 -24.64 24.86 -7.50
C LYS A 225 -23.97 23.73 -8.30
N PRO A 226 -23.18 24.08 -9.33
CA PRO A 226 -22.51 23.10 -10.18
C PRO A 226 -21.48 22.23 -9.44
N ASN A 227 -20.98 22.69 -8.29
CA ASN A 227 -20.05 21.94 -7.45
C ASN A 227 -20.74 21.15 -6.33
N PHE A 228 -22.07 20.99 -6.36
CA PHE A 228 -22.75 20.06 -5.46
C PHE A 228 -22.26 18.63 -5.69
N HIS A 229 -21.99 17.89 -4.61
CA HIS A 229 -21.57 16.49 -4.67
C HIS A 229 -22.66 15.56 -4.15
N SER A 230 -23.06 15.76 -2.89
CA SER A 230 -24.06 14.91 -2.23
C SER A 230 -24.67 15.61 -1.03
N SER A 231 -25.79 15.06 -0.52
CA SER A 231 -26.41 15.51 0.71
C SER A 231 -26.65 14.33 1.66
N ALA A 232 -26.67 14.62 2.96
CA ALA A 232 -27.05 13.69 4.01
C ALA A 232 -28.01 14.40 4.97
N ILE A 233 -29.24 13.91 5.05
CA ILE A 233 -30.26 14.44 5.95
C ILE A 233 -30.09 13.74 7.29
N PHE A 234 -29.86 14.51 8.36
CA PHE A 234 -29.76 13.96 9.71
C PHE A 234 -31.13 13.94 10.38
N ASN A 235 -31.90 15.01 10.24
CA ASN A 235 -33.29 15.13 10.67
C ASN A 235 -33.98 16.26 9.90
N GLU A 236 -35.23 16.56 10.25
CA GLU A 236 -36.07 17.61 9.65
C GLU A 236 -35.43 19.02 9.70
N ASN A 237 -34.54 19.27 10.66
CA ASN A 237 -33.92 20.56 10.91
C ASN A 237 -32.42 20.62 10.56
N LEU A 238 -31.84 19.54 10.02
CA LEU A 238 -30.39 19.50 9.76
C LEU A 238 -30.03 18.61 8.57
N VAL A 239 -29.40 19.24 7.58
CA VAL A 239 -28.86 18.61 6.38
C VAL A 239 -27.37 18.95 6.24
N ALA A 240 -26.54 17.94 6.01
CA ALA A 240 -25.18 18.12 5.53
C ALA A 240 -25.17 18.16 4.00
N ILE A 241 -24.64 19.23 3.43
CA ILE A 241 -24.39 19.36 2.00
C ILE A 241 -22.89 19.26 1.75
N GLN A 242 -22.47 18.23 1.02
CA GLN A 242 -21.11 18.07 0.55
C GLN A 242 -20.95 18.75 -0.81
N MET A 243 -19.93 19.59 -0.91
CA MET A 243 -19.55 20.32 -2.11
C MET A 243 -18.16 19.87 -2.58
N ASN A 244 -17.98 19.79 -3.89
CA ASN A 244 -16.67 19.71 -4.51
C ASN A 244 -15.95 21.06 -4.36
N LYS A 245 -14.64 21.01 -4.16
CA LYS A 245 -13.81 22.23 -4.17
C LYS A 245 -13.63 22.69 -5.62
N THR A 246 -13.87 23.97 -5.86
CA THR A 246 -13.58 24.63 -7.15
C THR A 246 -12.11 25.00 -7.25
N ASP A 247 -11.51 25.37 -6.11
CA ASP A 247 -10.14 25.86 -6.01
C ASP A 247 -9.40 25.07 -4.93
N ILE A 248 -8.18 24.65 -5.25
CA ILE A 248 -7.34 23.83 -4.38
C ILE A 248 -5.96 24.47 -4.31
N CYS A 249 -5.60 25.02 -3.14
CA CYS A 249 -4.25 25.44 -2.86
C CYS A 249 -3.39 24.20 -2.54
N ILE A 250 -2.34 23.97 -3.34
CA ILE A 250 -1.37 22.90 -3.12
C ILE A 250 -0.28 23.43 -2.19
N ASP A 251 -0.46 23.21 -0.89
CA ASP A 251 0.39 23.74 0.19
C ASP A 251 1.08 22.62 1.00
N LYS A 252 1.26 21.43 0.38
CA LYS A 252 1.86 20.26 1.03
C LYS A 252 3.07 19.78 0.22
N PRO A 253 4.21 19.50 0.88
CA PRO A 253 5.44 19.10 0.22
C PRO A 253 5.42 17.61 -0.16
N ILE A 254 4.52 17.22 -1.07
CA ILE A 254 4.31 15.82 -1.47
C ILE A 254 5.55 15.16 -2.10
N TYR A 255 6.46 15.96 -2.64
CA TYR A 255 7.75 15.52 -3.19
C TYR A 255 8.68 14.97 -2.10
N VAL A 256 8.58 15.46 -0.86
CA VAL A 256 9.28 14.89 0.29
C VAL A 256 8.70 13.51 0.61
N GLY A 257 7.36 13.39 0.59
CA GLY A 257 6.67 12.13 0.82
C GLY A 257 7.08 11.03 -0.17
N LEU A 258 7.15 11.35 -1.47
CA LEU A 258 7.66 10.45 -2.51
C LEU A 258 9.11 10.03 -2.22
N THR A 259 9.98 10.99 -1.94
CA THR A 259 11.41 10.74 -1.69
C THR A 259 11.62 9.83 -0.49
N VAL A 260 10.93 10.11 0.62
CA VAL A 260 10.97 9.28 1.83
C VAL A 260 10.51 7.84 1.55
N LEU A 261 9.46 7.66 0.74
CA LEU A 261 8.95 6.35 0.38
C LEU A 261 9.93 5.55 -0.51
N ASP A 262 10.61 6.20 -1.43
CA ASP A 262 11.60 5.54 -2.31
C ASP A 262 12.88 5.22 -1.54
N LEU A 263 13.37 6.13 -0.70
CA LEU A 263 14.54 5.91 0.17
C LEU A 263 14.27 4.83 1.23
N SER A 264 13.06 4.77 1.80
CA SER A 264 12.70 3.72 2.76
C SER A 264 12.73 2.33 2.13
N LYS A 265 12.26 2.22 0.88
CA LYS A 265 12.35 0.95 0.15
C LYS A 265 13.81 0.64 -0.18
N THR A 266 14.58 1.63 -0.61
CA THR A 266 16.01 1.48 -0.92
C THR A 266 16.76 0.89 0.27
N HIS A 267 16.49 1.36 1.48
CA HIS A 267 17.08 0.82 2.71
C HIS A 267 16.74 -0.67 2.94
N MET A 268 15.48 -1.06 2.78
CA MET A 268 15.05 -2.46 2.92
C MET A 268 15.63 -3.36 1.82
N TYR A 269 15.70 -2.85 0.59
CA TYR A 269 16.33 -3.55 -0.54
C TYR A 269 17.83 -3.71 -0.35
N ASP A 270 18.51 -2.73 0.25
CA ASP A 270 19.94 -2.80 0.54
C ASP A 270 20.22 -3.92 1.54
N PHE A 271 19.46 -3.96 2.64
CA PHE A 271 19.57 -5.05 3.61
C PHE A 271 19.31 -6.42 2.97
N HIS A 272 18.29 -6.54 2.12
CA HIS A 272 17.97 -7.80 1.47
C HIS A 272 19.01 -8.22 0.42
N TYR A 273 19.30 -7.37 -0.57
CA TYR A 273 20.11 -7.73 -1.73
C TYR A 273 21.61 -7.56 -1.50
N ASN A 274 22.04 -6.53 -0.78
CA ASN A 274 23.46 -6.26 -0.57
C ASN A 274 24.05 -6.95 0.65
N TYR A 275 23.23 -7.40 1.60
CA TYR A 275 23.68 -8.19 2.74
C TYR A 275 23.11 -9.61 2.71
N MET A 276 21.82 -9.80 2.99
CA MET A 276 21.24 -11.13 3.21
C MET A 276 21.44 -12.07 2.00
N GLN A 277 21.13 -11.62 0.79
CA GLN A 277 21.28 -12.41 -0.44
C GLN A 277 22.75 -12.71 -0.78
N LYS A 278 23.68 -11.78 -0.52
CA LYS A 278 25.11 -12.04 -0.77
C LYS A 278 25.68 -13.10 0.18
N VAL A 279 25.27 -13.06 1.44
CA VAL A 279 25.75 -13.98 2.47
C VAL A 279 25.15 -15.38 2.28
N TYR A 280 23.83 -15.48 2.10
CA TYR A 280 23.13 -16.77 2.13
C TYR A 280 22.77 -17.32 0.73
N LYS A 281 22.71 -16.48 -0.30
CA LYS A 281 22.42 -16.90 -1.69
C LYS A 281 21.17 -17.79 -1.77
N ASN A 282 21.29 -18.97 -2.38
CA ASN A 282 20.20 -19.94 -2.54
C ASN A 282 19.69 -20.53 -1.22
N ASN A 283 20.38 -20.29 -0.10
CA ASN A 283 19.96 -20.73 1.23
C ASN A 283 19.05 -19.70 1.94
N LEU A 284 18.73 -18.59 1.28
CA LEU A 284 17.83 -17.56 1.78
C LEU A 284 16.46 -17.68 1.11
N LYS A 285 15.42 -17.53 1.92
CA LYS A 285 14.06 -17.34 1.43
C LYS A 285 13.37 -16.23 2.21
N LEU A 286 12.89 -15.20 1.53
CA LEU A 286 12.02 -14.22 2.15
C LEU A 286 10.61 -14.79 2.19
N LEU A 287 10.08 -15.01 3.40
CA LEU A 287 8.73 -15.54 3.57
C LEU A 287 7.70 -14.42 3.43
N TYR A 288 7.96 -13.28 4.08
CA TYR A 288 6.98 -12.22 4.21
C TYR A 288 7.64 -10.85 4.43
N THR A 289 6.98 -9.79 3.94
CA THR A 289 7.34 -8.41 4.26
C THR A 289 6.09 -7.55 4.47
N ASP A 290 6.17 -6.61 5.41
CA ASP A 290 5.23 -5.49 5.54
C ASP A 290 5.97 -4.22 5.96
N THR A 291 6.23 -3.36 4.97
CA THR A 291 6.85 -2.03 5.08
C THR A 291 8.30 -2.06 5.57
N ASP A 292 8.50 -2.25 6.87
CA ASP A 292 9.76 -2.22 7.61
C ASP A 292 10.17 -3.60 8.15
N SER A 293 9.33 -4.61 7.93
CA SER A 293 9.56 -5.97 8.39
C SER A 293 9.97 -6.94 7.30
N LEU A 294 10.83 -7.89 7.66
CA LEU A 294 11.28 -9.03 6.84
C LEU A 294 11.26 -10.30 7.68
N ILE A 295 10.55 -11.33 7.22
CA ILE A 295 10.58 -12.66 7.83
C ILE A 295 11.31 -13.60 6.88
N TYR A 296 12.42 -14.18 7.33
CA TYR A 296 13.27 -15.07 6.53
C TYR A 296 13.19 -16.51 7.02
N ALA A 297 13.34 -17.45 6.08
CA ALA A 297 13.87 -18.78 6.34
C ALA A 297 15.31 -18.85 5.80
N ILE A 298 16.25 -19.26 6.64
CA ILE A 298 17.68 -19.20 6.36
C ILE A 298 18.33 -20.54 6.66
N GLN A 299 18.93 -21.16 5.66
CA GLN A 299 19.75 -22.36 5.87
C GLN A 299 21.20 -21.97 6.13
N CYS A 300 21.67 -22.16 7.36
CA CYS A 300 23.01 -21.78 7.79
C CYS A 300 23.47 -22.58 9.00
N ASN A 301 24.76 -22.48 9.35
CA ASN A 301 25.29 -23.15 10.53
C ASN A 301 24.74 -22.56 11.82
N ASP A 302 24.79 -21.22 11.94
CA ASP A 302 24.25 -20.49 13.08
C ASP A 302 24.01 -19.01 12.77
N PHE A 303 22.75 -18.63 12.62
CA PHE A 303 22.38 -17.26 12.33
C PHE A 303 22.76 -16.28 13.46
N TYR A 304 22.71 -16.70 14.72
CA TYR A 304 23.01 -15.81 15.84
C TYR A 304 24.51 -15.49 15.92
N GLU A 305 25.38 -16.39 15.49
CA GLU A 305 26.81 -16.08 15.30
C GLU A 305 27.04 -15.12 14.15
N ASP A 306 26.31 -15.27 13.04
CA ASP A 306 26.37 -14.34 11.91
C ASP A 306 25.92 -12.93 12.29
N MET A 307 24.86 -12.82 13.10
CA MET A 307 24.42 -11.55 13.69
C MET A 307 25.49 -10.92 14.57
N LYS A 308 26.16 -11.70 15.44
CA LYS A 308 27.24 -11.20 16.29
C LYS A 308 28.41 -10.66 15.48
N ARG A 309 28.79 -11.35 14.39
CA ARG A 309 29.83 -10.88 13.46
C ARG A 309 29.45 -9.57 12.77
N ASN A 310 28.17 -9.35 12.50
CA ASN A 310 27.65 -8.17 11.82
C ASN A 310 26.81 -7.27 12.74
N ILE A 311 27.16 -7.18 14.02
CA ILE A 311 26.33 -6.55 15.05
C ILE A 311 25.99 -5.08 14.75
N HIS A 312 26.82 -4.38 13.99
CA HIS A 312 26.60 -3.00 13.55
C HIS A 312 25.35 -2.84 12.66
N MET A 313 24.83 -3.91 12.06
CA MET A 313 23.59 -3.91 11.27
C MET A 313 22.33 -4.16 12.12
N PHE A 314 22.50 -4.59 13.38
CA PHE A 314 21.41 -5.08 14.20
C PHE A 314 21.23 -4.28 15.50
N ASP A 315 19.98 -4.11 15.92
CA ASP A 315 19.64 -3.70 17.28
C ASP A 315 19.26 -4.93 18.10
N THR A 316 20.10 -5.24 19.08
CA THR A 316 19.97 -6.39 19.99
C THR A 316 19.74 -5.93 21.44
N SER A 317 19.46 -4.65 21.65
CA SER A 317 19.34 -4.06 22.99
C SER A 317 18.20 -4.65 23.82
N ASP A 318 17.14 -5.13 23.16
CA ASP A 318 15.95 -5.71 23.80
C ASP A 318 16.12 -7.22 24.11
N TYR A 319 17.29 -7.82 23.84
CA TYR A 319 17.58 -9.20 24.24
C TYR A 319 17.67 -9.35 25.78
N PRO A 320 17.26 -10.51 26.33
CA PRO A 320 17.53 -10.84 27.73
C PRO A 320 19.03 -10.80 28.06
N ALA A 321 19.37 -10.41 29.29
CA ALA A 321 20.77 -10.33 29.72
C ALA A 321 21.45 -11.71 29.73
N ASP A 322 20.68 -12.74 30.05
CA ASP A 322 21.02 -14.15 30.18
C ASP A 322 20.57 -14.96 28.94
N ASN A 323 20.55 -14.34 27.76
CA ASN A 323 20.10 -15.02 26.55
C ASN A 323 21.06 -16.17 26.15
N ILE A 324 20.48 -17.27 25.69
CA ILE A 324 21.18 -18.53 25.35
C ILE A 324 22.18 -18.41 24.18
N PHE A 325 22.17 -17.29 23.47
CA PHE A 325 23.05 -17.05 22.31
C PHE A 325 24.30 -16.25 22.68
N ASN A 326 24.43 -15.80 23.94
CA ASN A 326 25.42 -14.84 24.37
C ASN A 326 25.44 -13.58 23.48
N MET A 327 24.25 -13.12 23.07
CA MET A 327 24.08 -11.94 22.23
C MET A 327 24.40 -10.68 23.05
N PRO A 328 25.32 -9.80 22.60
CA PRO A 328 25.55 -8.52 23.24
C PRO A 328 24.31 -7.63 23.10
N ARG A 329 23.99 -6.83 24.13
CA ARG A 329 22.85 -5.90 24.10
C ARG A 329 23.33 -4.50 23.71
N VAL A 330 23.28 -4.19 22.43
CA VAL A 330 23.80 -2.93 21.88
C VAL A 330 22.80 -2.27 20.94
N ASN A 331 23.11 -1.05 20.51
CA ASN A 331 22.42 -0.36 19.42
C ASN A 331 20.95 0.03 19.69
N LYS A 332 20.61 0.29 20.96
CA LYS A 332 19.25 0.59 21.40
C LYS A 332 18.57 1.71 20.61
N LYS A 333 17.56 1.34 19.82
CA LYS A 333 16.72 2.25 19.02
C LYS A 333 17.51 3.12 18.04
N ILE A 334 18.69 2.68 17.62
CA ILE A 334 19.43 3.34 16.53
C ILE A 334 18.61 3.21 15.25
N VAL A 335 18.37 4.35 14.61
CA VAL A 335 17.52 4.48 13.44
C VAL A 335 18.12 3.74 12.25
N GLY A 336 17.30 2.95 11.55
CA GLY A 336 17.68 2.19 10.36
C GLY A 336 18.21 0.78 10.64
N LEU A 337 18.63 0.44 11.86
CA LEU A 337 19.11 -0.90 12.16
C LEU A 337 17.97 -1.92 12.25
N MET A 338 18.28 -3.17 11.90
CA MET A 338 17.32 -4.26 11.98
C MET A 338 17.28 -4.83 13.39
N LYS A 339 16.12 -4.80 14.06
CA LYS A 339 15.91 -5.50 15.33
C LYS A 339 15.25 -6.85 15.09
N ASP A 340 15.57 -7.81 15.94
CA ASP A 340 14.83 -9.07 16.05
C ASP A 340 13.53 -8.83 16.83
N GLU A 341 12.39 -8.97 16.15
CA GLU A 341 11.07 -8.73 16.71
C GLU A 341 10.69 -9.78 17.78
N CYS A 342 11.36 -10.93 17.79
CA CYS A 342 11.17 -11.97 18.80
C CYS A 342 12.04 -11.77 20.05
N ASN A 343 12.92 -10.76 20.09
CA ASN A 343 13.80 -10.44 21.22
C ASN A 343 14.59 -11.67 21.74
N GLY A 344 15.18 -12.45 20.85
CA GLY A 344 15.94 -13.66 21.20
C GLY A 344 15.07 -14.87 21.52
N LYS A 345 13.75 -14.83 21.27
CA LYS A 345 12.92 -16.02 21.33
C LYS A 345 12.88 -16.71 19.97
N ILE A 346 12.87 -18.03 19.99
CA ILE A 346 12.95 -18.84 18.76
C ILE A 346 11.59 -18.83 18.06
N LEU A 347 11.56 -18.28 16.85
CA LEU A 347 10.43 -18.40 15.92
C LEU A 347 10.45 -19.82 15.34
N THR A 348 9.46 -20.64 15.69
CA THR A 348 9.44 -22.06 15.33
C THR A 348 8.66 -22.34 14.05
N GLU A 349 7.57 -21.62 13.79
CA GLU A 349 6.78 -21.79 12.58
C GLU A 349 6.20 -20.46 12.08
N PHE A 350 6.07 -20.35 10.76
CA PHE A 350 5.41 -19.26 10.06
C PHE A 350 4.35 -19.81 9.12
N VAL A 351 3.18 -19.18 9.08
CA VAL A 351 2.13 -19.42 8.08
C VAL A 351 1.58 -18.11 7.55
N GLY A 352 1.63 -17.93 6.23
CA GLY A 352 1.22 -16.73 5.53
C GLY A 352 0.16 -17.04 4.47
N LEU A 353 -1.00 -16.41 4.58
CA LEU A 353 -2.08 -16.63 3.61
C LEU A 353 -2.05 -15.59 2.49
N ARG A 354 -1.80 -14.33 2.84
CA ARG A 354 -1.64 -13.18 1.92
C ARG A 354 -1.08 -11.97 2.66
N SER A 355 -0.82 -10.87 1.95
CA SER A 355 -0.47 -9.58 2.55
C SER A 355 -1.41 -9.21 3.72
N LYS A 356 -0.81 -8.95 4.88
CA LYS A 356 -1.44 -8.61 6.17
C LYS A 356 -2.39 -9.67 6.73
N MET A 357 -2.13 -10.94 6.38
CA MET A 357 -2.84 -12.13 6.89
C MET A 357 -1.84 -13.27 7.10
N TYR A 358 -1.28 -13.37 8.31
CA TYR A 358 -0.27 -14.37 8.67
C TYR A 358 -0.26 -14.66 10.18
N SER A 359 0.39 -15.75 10.57
CA SER A 359 0.62 -16.11 11.96
C SER A 359 2.02 -16.70 12.16
N THR A 360 2.57 -16.50 13.35
CA THR A 360 3.88 -17.04 13.76
C THR A 360 3.78 -17.73 15.12
N ARG A 361 4.48 -18.86 15.28
CA ARG A 361 4.68 -19.53 16.57
C ARG A 361 6.06 -19.21 17.10
N VAL A 362 6.12 -18.77 18.35
CA VAL A 362 7.38 -18.47 19.04
C VAL A 362 7.44 -19.36 20.27
N ASN A 363 8.61 -19.93 20.55
CA ASN A 363 8.78 -20.85 21.66
C ASN A 363 8.38 -20.20 22.99
N ASN A 364 7.62 -20.93 23.82
CA ASN A 364 7.08 -20.47 25.10
C ASN A 364 6.28 -19.15 25.02
N GLN A 365 5.57 -18.90 23.92
CA GLN A 365 4.70 -17.73 23.74
C GLN A 365 3.43 -18.05 22.95
N ASP A 366 2.41 -17.22 23.17
CA ASP A 366 1.22 -17.19 22.33
C ASP A 366 1.61 -16.87 20.87
N SER A 367 0.92 -17.52 19.93
CA SER A 367 1.12 -17.25 18.51
C SER A 367 0.76 -15.80 18.16
N MET A 368 1.62 -15.12 17.41
CA MET A 368 1.27 -13.82 16.85
C MET A 368 0.27 -14.04 15.71
N LYS A 369 -0.86 -13.32 15.74
CA LYS A 369 -1.95 -13.47 14.77
C LYS A 369 -2.23 -12.12 14.11
N LYS A 370 -2.02 -12.00 12.79
CA LYS A 370 -2.23 -10.76 12.03
C LYS A 370 -3.31 -10.97 10.98
N ILE A 371 -4.43 -10.25 11.11
CA ILE A 371 -5.55 -10.29 10.17
C ILE A 371 -6.09 -8.88 9.96
N LYS A 372 -5.81 -8.30 8.79
CA LYS A 372 -6.37 -6.98 8.45
C LYS A 372 -7.89 -7.07 8.25
N GLY A 373 -8.63 -6.21 8.95
CA GLY A 373 -10.08 -6.02 8.77
C GLY A 373 -10.97 -6.75 9.79
N ILE A 374 -10.39 -7.60 10.63
CA ILE A 374 -11.02 -8.26 11.79
C ILE A 374 -10.58 -7.56 13.08
N LYS A 375 -11.48 -7.43 14.05
CA LYS A 375 -11.17 -6.82 15.36
C LYS A 375 -10.16 -7.65 16.15
N ALA A 376 -9.21 -6.99 16.79
CA ALA A 376 -8.17 -7.64 17.59
C ALA A 376 -8.72 -8.56 18.69
N SER A 377 -9.83 -8.18 19.32
CA SER A 377 -10.49 -9.01 20.34
C SER A 377 -11.05 -10.32 19.78
N VAL A 378 -11.55 -10.31 18.53
CA VAL A 378 -12.07 -11.50 17.84
C VAL A 378 -10.92 -12.41 17.44
N VAL A 379 -9.83 -11.83 16.90
CA VAL A 379 -8.62 -12.58 16.57
C VAL A 379 -8.03 -13.27 17.82
N LYS A 380 -7.97 -12.56 18.96
CA LYS A 380 -7.44 -13.13 20.20
C LYS A 380 -8.27 -14.30 20.73
N LYS A 381 -9.60 -14.23 20.61
CA LYS A 381 -10.52 -15.20 21.26
C LYS A 381 -10.96 -16.38 20.39
N THR A 382 -10.90 -16.27 19.06
CA THR A 382 -11.62 -17.20 18.16
C THR A 382 -10.79 -17.73 17.00
N ILE A 383 -9.51 -17.34 16.91
CA ILE A 383 -8.64 -17.75 15.82
C ILE A 383 -7.34 -18.24 16.43
N GLU A 384 -6.90 -19.42 16.04
CA GLU A 384 -5.63 -20.02 16.45
C GLU A 384 -4.68 -20.21 15.26
N PHE A 385 -3.42 -20.51 15.55
CA PHE A 385 -2.42 -20.76 14.50
C PHE A 385 -2.86 -21.89 13.55
N ASN A 386 -3.44 -22.96 14.10
CA ASN A 386 -3.93 -24.09 13.30
C ASN A 386 -5.03 -23.68 12.31
N ASP A 387 -5.85 -22.66 12.61
CA ASP A 387 -6.84 -22.17 11.66
C ASP A 387 -6.19 -21.64 10.37
N TYR A 388 -4.99 -21.04 10.46
CA TYR A 388 -4.24 -20.59 9.29
C TYR A 388 -3.65 -21.78 8.51
N LEU A 389 -3.12 -22.78 9.23
CA LEU A 389 -2.62 -24.00 8.60
C LEU A 389 -3.73 -24.75 7.87
N ASP A 390 -4.88 -24.91 8.50
CA ASP A 390 -6.04 -25.57 7.91
C ASP A 390 -6.56 -24.78 6.71
N CYS A 391 -6.61 -23.45 6.81
CA CYS A 391 -6.95 -22.57 5.69
C CYS A 391 -5.98 -22.76 4.51
N LEU A 392 -4.66 -22.83 4.78
CA LEU A 392 -3.63 -23.01 3.76
C LEU A 392 -3.69 -24.40 3.12
N LYS A 393 -3.69 -25.46 3.93
CA LYS A 393 -3.61 -26.87 3.49
C LYS A 393 -4.89 -27.34 2.81
N ASN A 394 -6.04 -26.98 3.39
CA ASN A 394 -7.35 -27.46 2.92
C ASN A 394 -8.04 -26.45 1.99
N SER A 395 -7.40 -25.32 1.67
CA SER A 395 -7.97 -24.24 0.84
C SER A 395 -9.37 -23.79 1.31
N CYS A 396 -9.59 -23.71 2.62
CA CYS A 396 -10.89 -23.39 3.19
C CYS A 396 -11.01 -21.91 3.59
N ILE A 397 -12.18 -21.31 3.37
CA ILE A 397 -12.46 -19.95 3.83
C ILE A 397 -13.09 -20.02 5.22
N GLN A 398 -12.55 -19.26 6.16
CA GLN A 398 -13.11 -19.16 7.50
C GLN A 398 -13.72 -17.78 7.74
N SER A 399 -14.92 -17.75 8.31
CA SER A 399 -15.60 -16.51 8.71
C SER A 399 -15.74 -16.43 10.23
N ARG A 400 -15.78 -15.20 10.76
CA ARG A 400 -16.06 -14.92 12.17
C ARG A 400 -17.12 -13.83 12.29
N GLU A 401 -17.90 -13.90 13.36
CA GLU A 401 -18.82 -12.82 13.74
C GLU A 401 -18.06 -11.77 14.54
N GLN A 402 -18.37 -10.50 14.30
CA GLN A 402 -17.85 -9.40 15.11
C GLN A 402 -18.90 -8.31 15.29
N TYR A 403 -18.88 -7.68 16.47
CA TYR A 403 -19.70 -6.51 16.77
C TYR A 403 -18.89 -5.25 16.52
N ALA A 404 -19.48 -4.22 15.93
CA ALA A 404 -18.87 -2.91 15.76
C ALA A 404 -19.84 -1.79 16.10
N ILE A 405 -19.35 -0.75 16.77
CA ILE A 405 -20.10 0.49 16.92
C ILE A 405 -19.87 1.28 15.63
N ARG A 406 -20.95 1.66 14.96
CA ARG A 406 -20.91 2.47 13.73
C ARG A 406 -21.84 3.65 13.90
N SER A 407 -21.37 4.83 13.51
CA SER A 407 -22.23 5.99 13.34
C SER A 407 -22.73 6.03 11.90
N LYS A 408 -24.04 6.14 11.69
CA LYS A 408 -24.67 6.39 10.40
C LYS A 408 -25.67 7.53 10.60
N LEU A 409 -25.49 8.64 9.89
CA LEU A 409 -26.32 9.84 10.03
C LEU A 409 -26.44 10.32 11.49
N HIS A 410 -25.32 10.36 12.22
CA HIS A 410 -25.25 10.65 13.66
C HIS A 410 -25.97 9.68 14.60
N ASN A 411 -26.65 8.66 14.10
CA ASN A 411 -27.16 7.57 14.92
C ASN A 411 -26.05 6.56 15.18
N VAL A 412 -25.77 6.32 16.45
CA VAL A 412 -24.75 5.36 16.89
C VAL A 412 -25.43 4.03 17.15
N GLU A 413 -25.07 3.02 16.37
CA GLU A 413 -25.64 1.69 16.46
C GLU A 413 -24.55 0.65 16.70
N THR A 414 -24.90 -0.41 17.43
CA THR A 414 -24.08 -1.62 17.48
C THR A 414 -24.53 -2.54 16.36
N ILE A 415 -23.65 -2.75 15.38
CA ILE A 415 -23.89 -3.68 14.27
C ILE A 415 -23.21 -5.02 14.55
N LYS A 416 -23.94 -6.12 14.29
CA LYS A 416 -23.38 -7.46 14.18
C LYS A 416 -23.08 -7.72 12.70
N GLN A 417 -21.86 -8.17 12.39
CA GLN A 417 -21.46 -8.50 11.02
C GLN A 417 -20.66 -9.81 10.99
N ARG A 418 -20.93 -10.65 9.99
CA ARG A 418 -20.11 -11.82 9.66
C ARG A 418 -19.08 -11.42 8.61
N LYS A 419 -17.80 -11.62 8.90
CA LYS A 419 -16.70 -11.30 7.98
C LYS A 419 -15.87 -12.53 7.67
N ILE A 420 -15.36 -12.60 6.44
CA ILE A 420 -14.29 -13.52 6.08
C ILE A 420 -13.05 -13.13 6.88
N ALA A 421 -12.62 -14.03 7.76
CA ALA A 421 -11.47 -13.86 8.63
C ALA A 421 -10.19 -14.43 8.00
N LEU A 422 -10.26 -15.64 7.43
CA LEU A 422 -9.15 -16.31 6.75
C LEU A 422 -9.58 -16.73 5.35
N SER A 423 -8.66 -16.60 4.40
CA SER A 423 -8.88 -17.00 3.01
C SER A 423 -7.56 -17.46 2.40
N PRO A 424 -7.56 -18.58 1.65
CA PRO A 424 -6.35 -19.12 1.02
C PRO A 424 -5.94 -18.34 -0.24
N TYR A 425 -6.70 -17.34 -0.67
CA TYR A 425 -6.44 -16.62 -1.91
C TYR A 425 -5.57 -15.39 -1.65
N ASP A 426 -4.49 -15.27 -2.43
CA ASP A 426 -3.70 -14.05 -2.59
C ASP A 426 -3.74 -13.65 -4.07
N ASP A 427 -4.11 -12.41 -4.35
CA ASP A 427 -4.09 -11.87 -5.71
C ASP A 427 -2.86 -11.01 -5.98
N LYS A 428 -2.04 -10.69 -4.96
CA LYS A 428 -0.80 -9.93 -5.17
C LYS A 428 0.31 -10.74 -5.82
N ARG A 429 0.24 -12.07 -5.73
CA ARG A 429 1.22 -13.01 -6.26
C ARG A 429 0.51 -14.22 -6.86
N PHE A 430 1.18 -14.93 -7.75
CA PHE A 430 0.68 -16.15 -8.34
C PHE A 430 0.93 -17.33 -7.38
N LEU A 431 -0.14 -18.02 -6.99
CA LEU A 431 -0.07 -19.20 -6.14
C LEU A 431 0.25 -20.42 -6.99
N GLN A 432 1.31 -21.16 -6.64
CA GLN A 432 1.65 -22.41 -7.31
C GLN A 432 0.77 -23.55 -6.74
N GLU A 433 0.33 -24.45 -7.61
CA GLU A 433 -0.42 -25.64 -7.17
C GLU A 433 0.48 -26.56 -6.34
N ASN A 434 -0.06 -27.10 -5.24
CA ASN A 434 0.62 -28.04 -4.33
C ASN A 434 1.96 -27.53 -3.77
N SER A 435 2.16 -26.21 -3.70
CA SER A 435 3.37 -25.61 -3.16
C SER A 435 3.03 -24.45 -2.22
N THR A 436 3.92 -24.21 -1.26
CA THR A 436 3.87 -23.02 -0.40
C THR A 436 4.58 -21.84 -1.06
N ASP A 437 5.26 -22.06 -2.18
CA ASP A 437 5.92 -21.03 -2.97
C ASP A 437 4.96 -20.23 -3.83
N THR A 438 5.28 -18.96 -3.98
CA THR A 438 4.51 -18.04 -4.82
C THR A 438 5.43 -17.33 -5.81
N LEU A 439 4.92 -17.08 -7.00
CA LEU A 439 5.65 -16.33 -8.03
C LEU A 439 5.17 -14.89 -8.07
N ALA A 440 6.09 -13.95 -8.20
CA ALA A 440 5.75 -12.58 -8.53
C ALA A 440 5.10 -12.55 -9.94
N TRP A 441 4.07 -11.72 -10.12
CA TRP A 441 3.48 -11.53 -11.45
C TRP A 441 4.56 -11.09 -12.45
N GLY A 442 4.57 -11.68 -13.65
CA GLY A 442 5.61 -11.48 -14.65
C GLY A 442 6.75 -12.51 -14.64
N HIS A 443 6.81 -13.38 -13.62
CA HIS A 443 7.78 -14.48 -13.61
C HIS A 443 7.62 -15.39 -14.83
N TYR A 444 8.73 -15.85 -15.42
CA TYR A 444 8.71 -16.58 -16.70
C TYR A 444 7.99 -17.95 -16.56
N ASN A 445 8.12 -18.61 -15.40
CA ASN A 445 7.37 -19.83 -15.05
C ASN A 445 5.84 -19.67 -15.09
N ILE A 446 5.29 -18.45 -14.91
CA ILE A 446 3.84 -18.22 -15.02
C ILE A 446 3.40 -18.36 -16.49
N LEU A 447 4.21 -17.89 -17.43
CA LEU A 447 3.92 -17.94 -18.87
C LEU A 447 4.00 -19.38 -19.40
N GLN A 448 4.90 -20.21 -18.87
CA GLN A 448 5.02 -21.62 -19.25
C GLN A 448 3.81 -22.47 -18.80
N ASN A 449 3.17 -22.10 -17.69
CA ASN A 449 1.94 -22.74 -17.19
C ASN A 449 0.65 -22.14 -17.77
N GLY A 450 0.75 -21.12 -18.62
CA GLY A 450 -0.41 -20.47 -19.22
C GLY A 450 -1.03 -21.34 -20.31
N LYS A 451 -2.12 -22.06 -20.01
CA LYS A 451 -3.07 -22.47 -21.05
C LYS A 451 -3.49 -21.19 -21.79
N LYS A 452 -3.09 -21.06 -23.05
CA LYS A 452 -3.59 -20.04 -23.98
C LYS A 452 -5.12 -20.10 -23.92
N LYS A 453 -5.75 -19.16 -23.23
CA LYS A 453 -7.21 -18.99 -23.30
C LYS A 453 -7.50 -18.35 -24.64
N CYS A 454 -7.71 -19.18 -25.66
CA CYS A 454 -8.30 -18.72 -26.90
C CYS A 454 -9.77 -18.43 -26.63
N VAL A 455 -10.24 -17.26 -27.03
CA VAL A 455 -11.68 -16.97 -27.11
C VAL A 455 -12.28 -17.99 -28.07
N ARG A 456 -13.26 -18.76 -27.60
CA ARG A 456 -14.12 -19.58 -28.44
C ARG A 456 -15.49 -18.94 -28.40
N PHE A 457 -16.09 -18.77 -29.57
CA PHE A 457 -17.48 -18.36 -29.67
C PHE A 457 -18.33 -19.64 -29.68
N GLU A 458 -19.46 -19.61 -28.99
CA GLU A 458 -20.47 -20.66 -29.09
C GLU A 458 -21.08 -20.57 -30.49
N GLU A 459 -20.85 -21.58 -31.34
CA GLU A 459 -21.37 -21.59 -32.73
C GLU A 459 -22.90 -21.81 -32.76
N GLU A 460 -23.46 -22.38 -31.69
CA GLU A 460 -24.90 -22.55 -31.48
C GLU A 460 -25.35 -21.78 -30.23
N PRO A 461 -25.66 -20.48 -30.33
CA PRO A 461 -26.10 -19.69 -29.18
C PRO A 461 -27.48 -20.16 -28.69
N THR A 462 -27.62 -20.35 -27.38
CA THR A 462 -28.93 -20.56 -26.76
C THR A 462 -29.77 -19.30 -26.87
N ILE A 463 -30.79 -19.31 -27.73
CA ILE A 463 -31.73 -18.19 -27.90
C ILE A 463 -32.75 -18.22 -26.76
N HIS A 464 -32.63 -17.29 -25.82
CA HIS A 464 -33.66 -17.04 -24.82
C HIS A 464 -34.74 -16.12 -25.41
N LEU A 465 -35.88 -16.69 -25.81
CA LEU A 465 -37.06 -15.92 -26.19
C LEU A 465 -37.67 -15.26 -24.94
N MET A 466 -37.45 -13.96 -24.79
CA MET A 466 -38.11 -13.13 -23.78
C MET A 466 -39.54 -12.82 -24.22
N TYR A 467 -40.53 -13.43 -23.58
CA TYR A 467 -41.93 -13.05 -23.74
C TYR A 467 -42.25 -11.87 -22.83
N THR A 468 -42.37 -10.67 -23.41
CA THR A 468 -42.78 -9.47 -22.68
C THR A 468 -44.30 -9.45 -22.52
N TRP A 469 -44.79 -9.52 -21.28
CA TRP A 469 -46.22 -9.38 -20.98
C TRP A 469 -46.60 -7.90 -20.96
N LYS A 470 -47.52 -7.48 -21.85
CA LYS A 470 -47.97 -6.09 -22.02
C LYS A 470 -48.49 -5.40 -20.74
N PHE A 471 -48.88 -6.18 -19.73
CA PHE A 471 -49.45 -5.65 -18.48
C PHE A 471 -48.38 -5.14 -17.50
N ALA A 472 -47.24 -5.84 -17.35
CA ALA A 472 -46.18 -5.44 -16.42
C ALA A 472 -45.39 -4.20 -16.87
N HIS A 473 -45.38 -3.88 -18.17
CA HIS A 473 -44.81 -2.64 -18.70
C HIS A 473 -45.66 -1.40 -18.39
N HIS A 474 -46.99 -1.55 -18.26
CA HIS A 474 -47.87 -0.43 -17.93
C HIS A 474 -47.89 -0.10 -16.43
N GLU A 475 -47.59 -1.06 -15.55
CA GLU A 475 -47.50 -0.84 -14.09
C GLU A 475 -46.08 -0.56 -13.57
N ALA A 476 -45.05 -0.70 -14.40
CA ALA A 476 -43.71 -0.27 -14.04
C ALA A 476 -43.68 1.26 -13.92
N ARG A 477 -43.57 1.78 -12.68
CA ARG A 477 -43.43 3.22 -12.42
C ARG A 477 -42.29 3.79 -13.27
N CYS A 478 -42.59 4.84 -14.03
CA CYS A 478 -41.62 5.52 -14.89
C CYS A 478 -40.35 5.84 -14.11
N GLY A 479 -39.20 5.40 -14.61
CA GLY A 479 -37.91 5.71 -13.99
C GLY A 479 -37.64 7.21 -14.07
N LYS A 480 -36.89 7.75 -13.09
CA LYS A 480 -36.52 9.18 -13.01
C LYS A 480 -35.95 9.77 -14.31
N TRP A 481 -35.33 8.94 -15.15
CA TRP A 481 -34.79 9.33 -16.45
C TRP A 481 -35.87 9.62 -17.50
N GLU A 482 -36.98 8.89 -17.47
CA GLU A 482 -38.08 9.05 -18.41
C GLU A 482 -38.94 10.27 -18.07
N GLU A 483 -39.18 10.53 -16.78
CA GLU A 483 -39.75 11.80 -16.31
C GLU A 483 -38.85 12.99 -16.70
N ALA A 484 -37.54 12.90 -16.45
CA ALA A 484 -36.59 13.95 -16.83
C ALA A 484 -36.57 14.19 -18.35
N ALA A 485 -36.67 13.14 -19.17
CA ALA A 485 -36.73 13.27 -20.62
C ALA A 485 -38.05 13.93 -21.09
N ARG A 486 -39.19 13.54 -20.50
CA ARG A 486 -40.50 14.13 -20.84
C ARG A 486 -40.61 15.58 -20.38
N ASP A 487 -40.09 15.92 -19.20
CA ASP A 487 -40.09 17.29 -18.72
C ASP A 487 -39.13 18.18 -19.52
N ARG A 488 -37.98 17.65 -19.94
CA ARG A 488 -37.08 18.36 -20.85
C ARG A 488 -37.74 18.65 -22.19
N GLU A 489 -38.47 17.69 -22.73
CA GLU A 489 -39.18 17.87 -24.01
C GLU A 489 -40.39 18.81 -23.88
N ARG A 490 -41.16 18.73 -22.79
CA ARG A 490 -42.24 19.67 -22.47
C ARG A 490 -41.71 21.09 -22.30
N PHE A 491 -40.60 21.26 -21.59
CA PHE A 491 -39.95 22.56 -21.41
C PHE A 491 -39.44 23.11 -22.75
N ARG A 492 -38.80 22.27 -23.57
CA ARG A 492 -38.36 22.66 -24.92
C ARG A 492 -39.55 23.11 -25.79
N ARG A 493 -40.66 22.38 -25.78
CA ARG A 493 -41.88 22.74 -26.51
C ARG A 493 -42.47 24.06 -26.02
N ARG A 494 -42.49 24.27 -24.71
CA ARG A 494 -43.00 25.50 -24.10
C ARG A 494 -42.15 26.70 -24.49
N ILE A 495 -40.82 26.57 -24.48
CA ILE A 495 -39.91 27.59 -25.00
C ILE A 495 -40.19 27.88 -26.49
N ALA A 496 -40.32 26.85 -27.33
CA ALA A 496 -40.58 27.04 -28.76
C ALA A 496 -41.90 27.78 -29.02
N GLN A 497 -42.98 27.39 -28.34
CA GLN A 497 -44.29 28.04 -28.45
C GLN A 497 -44.30 29.47 -27.90
N THR A 498 -43.66 29.70 -26.75
CA THR A 498 -43.51 31.05 -26.20
C THR A 498 -42.64 31.92 -27.11
N ASN A 499 -41.61 31.36 -27.75
CA ASN A 499 -40.77 32.06 -28.70
C ASN A 499 -41.57 32.51 -29.94
N GLU A 500 -42.45 31.67 -30.48
CA GLU A 500 -43.33 32.05 -31.60
C GLU A 500 -44.24 33.25 -31.26
N ILE A 501 -44.69 33.35 -30.02
CA ILE A 501 -45.57 34.45 -29.56
C ILE A 501 -44.75 35.72 -29.26
N ILE A 502 -43.62 35.57 -28.58
CA ILE A 502 -42.87 36.71 -28.03
C ILE A 502 -41.88 37.29 -29.05
N MET A 503 -41.28 36.48 -29.93
CA MET A 503 -40.27 36.98 -30.87
C MET A 503 -40.76 38.07 -31.82
N PRO A 504 -41.97 38.00 -32.41
CA PRO A 504 -42.46 39.08 -33.25
C PRO A 504 -42.53 40.42 -32.51
N VAL A 505 -42.88 40.40 -31.21
CA VAL A 505 -42.96 41.58 -30.36
C VAL A 505 -41.57 42.10 -30.00
N LEU A 506 -40.64 41.21 -29.64
CA LEU A 506 -39.27 41.58 -29.28
C LEU A 506 -38.48 42.10 -30.48
N VAL A 507 -38.61 41.46 -31.65
CA VAL A 507 -37.95 41.87 -32.90
C VAL A 507 -38.50 43.22 -33.39
N LYS A 508 -39.80 43.49 -33.19
CA LYS A 508 -40.39 44.80 -33.50
C LYS A 508 -39.80 45.90 -32.61
N LYS A 509 -39.72 45.67 -31.29
CA LYS A 509 -39.08 46.62 -30.35
C LYS A 509 -37.60 46.84 -30.63
N LEU A 510 -36.87 45.80 -31.04
CA LEU A 510 -35.44 45.89 -31.41
C LEU A 510 -35.20 46.63 -32.73
N LYS A 511 -36.20 46.75 -33.60
CA LYS A 511 -36.13 47.56 -34.83
C LYS A 511 -36.58 49.01 -34.64
N GLU A 512 -37.29 49.30 -33.55
CA GLU A 512 -37.72 50.63 -33.14
C GLU A 512 -36.71 51.31 -32.19
N MET A 513 -35.75 50.55 -31.66
CA MET A 513 -34.50 51.05 -31.05
C MET A 513 -33.43 51.22 -32.12
#